data_AF-T0MQW5-F1
#
_entry.id   AF-T0MQW5-F1
#
_cell.length_a   1.000
_cell.length_b   1.000
_cell.length_c   1.000
_cell.angle_alpha   90.00
_cell.angle_beta   90.00
_cell.angle_gamma   90.00
#
_symmetry.space_group_name_H-M   'P 1'
#
loop_
_entity.id
_entity.type
_entity.pdbx_description
1 polymer ?
#
loop_
_entity_poly.entity_id
_entity_poly.type
_entity_poly.pdbx_seq_one_letter_code
_entity_poly.pdbx_strand_id
1 'polypeptide(L)'
;MVTCGEKRNVFGYDLQAHKAVVLYPDNCMVGCNNCQVSCLWNAITYPEDVDYIKGLARNIEKETIDKELANKLSKNPDLIL
;
A
#
# COMPACT_ATOMS: atom_id res chain seq x y z
N MET A 1 6.62 -6.88 13.25
CA MET A 1 6.04 -5.52 13.21
C MET A 1 5.59 -5.26 11.78
N VAL A 2 4.29 -5.18 11.50
CA VAL A 2 3.77 -4.89 10.15
C VAL A 2 3.72 -3.37 9.99
N THR A 3 4.89 -2.77 9.85
CA THR A 3 5.05 -1.37 9.44
C THR A 3 5.34 -1.34 7.94
N CYS A 4 4.89 -0.31 7.24
CA CYS A 4 5.17 -0.07 5.81
C CYS A 4 6.66 0.26 5.54
N GLY A 5 7.58 -0.19 6.40
CA GLY A 5 9.04 -0.05 6.33
C GLY A 5 9.66 -0.98 5.29
N GLU A 6 10.86 -1.51 5.55
CA GLU A 6 11.78 -2.11 4.55
C GLU A 6 11.15 -3.06 3.51
N LYS A 7 10.17 -3.89 3.90
CA LYS A 7 9.51 -4.83 2.96
C LYS A 7 8.57 -4.17 1.94
N ARG A 8 8.02 -2.99 2.27
CA ARG A 8 7.13 -2.22 1.38
C ARG A 8 7.79 -0.91 0.92
N ASN A 9 8.80 -0.41 1.62
CA ASN A 9 9.53 0.82 1.32
C ASN A 9 8.65 2.05 1.06
N VAL A 10 7.47 2.16 1.68
CA VAL A 10 6.54 3.27 1.39
C VAL A 10 7.14 4.63 1.76
N PHE A 11 7.93 4.68 2.84
CA PHE A 11 8.52 5.89 3.37
C PHE A 11 10.03 5.96 3.11
N GLY A 12 10.53 7.19 3.03
CA GLY A 12 11.96 7.51 3.05
C GLY A 12 12.23 8.79 3.84
N TYR A 13 13.46 9.30 3.75
CA TYR A 13 13.88 10.51 4.43
C TYR A 13 14.58 11.46 3.47
N ASP A 14 14.06 12.68 3.36
CA ASP A 14 14.71 13.78 2.66
C ASP A 14 15.75 14.42 3.58
N LEU A 15 17.03 14.23 3.24
CA LEU A 15 18.16 14.74 4.00
C LEU A 15 18.29 16.27 3.93
N GLN A 16 17.81 16.92 2.85
CA GLN A 16 17.91 18.37 2.69
C GLN A 16 16.79 19.07 3.48
N ALA A 17 15.57 18.54 3.37
CA ALA A 17 14.43 19.09 4.11
C ALA A 17 14.36 18.62 5.57
N HIS A 18 15.19 17.64 5.95
CA HIS A 18 15.17 16.94 7.24
C HIS A 18 13.77 16.37 7.58
N LYS A 19 13.08 15.79 6.60
CA LYS A 19 11.70 15.32 6.73
C LYS A 19 11.50 13.92 6.21
N ALA A 20 10.63 13.16 6.86
CA ALA A 20 10.12 11.92 6.31
C ALA A 20 9.21 12.22 5.10
N VAL A 21 9.33 11.42 4.04
CA VAL A 21 8.58 11.56 2.80
C VAL A 21 8.01 10.22 2.34
N VAL A 22 6.96 10.25 1.52
CA VAL A 22 6.42 9.06 0.85
C VAL A 22 7.19 8.86 -0.46
N LEU A 23 7.86 7.72 -0.61
CA LEU A 23 8.64 7.37 -1.81
C LEU A 23 7.85 6.49 -2.77
N TYR A 24 7.22 5.43 -2.26
CA TYR A 24 6.50 4.44 -3.07
C TYR A 24 5.06 4.29 -2.57
N PRO A 25 4.16 5.22 -2.94
CA PRO A 25 2.77 5.20 -2.47
C PRO A 25 2.03 3.91 -2.88
N ASP A 26 2.33 3.36 -4.05
CA ASP A 26 1.67 2.16 -4.59
C ASP A 26 2.00 0.87 -3.82
N ASN A 27 3.05 0.89 -3.00
CA ASN A 27 3.39 -0.24 -2.12
C ASN A 27 2.56 -0.23 -0.81
N CYS A 28 1.82 0.84 -0.55
CA CYS A 28 0.96 0.97 0.62
C CYS A 28 -0.22 -0.02 0.55
N MET A 29 -0.55 -0.64 1.69
CA MET A 29 -1.68 -1.55 1.76
C MET A 29 -2.98 -0.78 1.97
N VAL A 30 -3.91 -0.89 1.02
CA VAL A 30 -5.24 -0.28 1.13
C VAL A 30 -5.96 -0.76 2.39
N GLY A 31 -6.45 0.17 3.21
CA GLY A 31 -7.16 -0.10 4.47
C GLY A 31 -6.26 -0.37 5.69
N CYS A 32 -4.92 -0.35 5.55
CA CYS A 32 -4.01 -0.42 6.68
C CYS A 32 -3.73 0.98 7.24
N ASN A 33 -3.81 1.16 8.56
CA ASN A 33 -3.51 2.44 9.23
C ASN A 33 -2.41 2.31 10.31
N ASN A 34 -1.68 1.19 10.36
CA ASN A 34 -0.72 0.91 11.42
C ASN A 34 0.34 2.00 11.62
N CYS A 35 0.81 2.63 10.54
CA CYS A 35 1.82 3.70 10.66
C CYS A 35 1.23 5.02 11.19
N GLN A 36 -0.07 5.29 11.00
CA GLN A 36 -0.73 6.42 11.70
C GLN A 36 -0.77 6.13 13.19
N VAL A 37 -1.23 4.94 13.60
CA VAL A 37 -1.32 4.53 15.00
C VAL A 37 0.06 4.53 15.68
N SER A 38 1.10 4.12 14.96
CA SER A 38 2.47 4.03 15.50
C SER A 38 3.24 5.35 15.47
N CYS A 39 2.72 6.40 14.82
CA CYS A 39 3.45 7.66 14.67
C CYS A 39 3.38 8.47 15.96
N LEU A 40 4.49 8.55 16.70
CA LEU A 40 4.60 9.34 17.93
C LEU A 40 4.28 10.83 17.75
N TRP A 41 4.39 11.34 16.52
CA TRP A 41 4.18 12.73 16.17
C TRP A 41 2.82 13.01 15.54
N ASN A 42 1.95 12.00 15.39
CA ASN A 42 0.65 12.11 14.71
C ASN A 42 0.74 12.77 13.31
N ALA A 43 1.84 12.54 12.59
CA ALA A 43 2.14 13.21 11.32
C ALA A 43 1.51 12.54 10.09
N ILE A 44 0.83 11.39 10.27
CA ILE A 44 0.27 10.58 9.19
C ILE A 44 -1.25 10.52 9.37
N THR A 45 -1.99 10.78 8.30
CA THR A 45 -3.45 10.75 8.28
C THR A 45 -3.97 9.89 7.13
N TYR A 46 -5.13 9.27 7.34
CA TYR A 46 -5.83 8.47 6.34
C TYR A 46 -7.26 8.97 6.16
N PRO A 47 -7.90 8.70 5.01
CA PRO A 47 -9.34 8.91 4.87
C PRO A 47 -10.11 8.06 5.89
N GLU A 48 -11.06 8.68 6.60
CA GLU A 48 -11.93 7.99 7.57
C GLU A 48 -13.12 7.30 6.91
N ASP A 49 -13.43 7.68 5.67
CA ASP A 49 -14.54 7.13 4.91
C ASP A 49 -14.24 5.71 4.42
N VAL A 50 -14.87 4.74 5.07
CA VAL A 50 -14.76 3.31 4.75
C VAL A 50 -15.35 3.01 3.38
N ASP A 51 -16.40 3.69 2.96
CA ASP A 51 -17.04 3.47 1.66
C ASP A 51 -16.15 3.98 0.53
N TYR A 52 -15.43 5.07 0.77
CA TYR A 52 -14.36 5.51 -0.13
C TYR A 52 -13.28 4.43 -0.31
N ILE A 53 -12.71 3.86 0.77
CA ILE A 53 -11.64 2.85 0.58
C ILE A 53 -12.17 1.56 -0.07
N LYS A 54 -13.42 1.16 0.23
CA LYS A 54 -14.08 0.03 -0.45
C LYS A 54 -14.30 0.33 -1.94
N GLY A 55 -14.61 1.58 -2.28
CA GLY A 55 -14.76 2.06 -3.65
C GLY A 55 -13.47 1.93 -4.46
N LEU A 56 -12.30 2.18 -3.83
CA LEU A 56 -11.01 2.05 -4.51
C LEU A 56 -10.78 0.65 -5.09
N ALA A 57 -11.17 -0.40 -4.37
CA ALA A 57 -11.06 -1.78 -4.87
C ALA A 57 -12.03 -2.08 -6.02
N ARG A 58 -13.20 -1.44 -6.04
CA ARG A 58 -14.22 -1.64 -7.09
C ARG A 58 -13.85 -0.97 -8.40
N ASN A 59 -13.03 0.08 -8.35
CA ASN A 59 -12.64 0.86 -9.51
C ASN A 59 -11.44 0.24 -10.27
N ILE A 60 -10.92 -0.89 -9.83
CA ILE A 60 -9.86 -1.60 -10.54
C ILE A 60 -10.47 -2.28 -11.77
N GLU A 61 -9.98 -1.92 -12.96
CA GLU A 61 -10.45 -2.50 -14.20
C GLU A 61 -10.20 -4.01 -14.24
N LYS A 62 -11.23 -4.78 -14.61
CA LYS A 62 -11.16 -6.24 -14.69
C LYS A 62 -9.99 -6.72 -15.56
N GLU A 63 -9.73 -6.04 -16.66
CA GLU A 63 -8.63 -6.37 -17.58
C GLU A 63 -7.25 -6.27 -16.92
N THR A 64 -7.08 -5.33 -15.99
CA THR A 64 -5.85 -5.19 -15.20
C THR A 64 -5.71 -6.35 -14.22
N ILE A 65 -6.81 -6.74 -13.57
CA ILE A 65 -6.85 -7.89 -12.65
C ILE A 65 -6.50 -9.17 -13.39
N ASP A 66 -7.13 -9.41 -14.55
CA ASP A 66 -6.92 -10.61 -15.35
C ASP A 66 -5.46 -10.72 -15.83
N LYS A 67 -4.86 -9.61 -16.27
CA LYS A 67 -3.44 -9.54 -16.65
C LYS A 67 -2.50 -9.83 -15.47
N GLU A 68 -2.76 -9.25 -14.30
CA GLU A 68 -1.93 -9.48 -13.12
C GLU A 68 -2.04 -10.93 -12.63
N LEU A 69 -3.26 -11.49 -12.62
CA LEU A 69 -3.49 -12.88 -12.26
C LEU A 69 -2.75 -13.83 -13.21
N ALA A 70 -2.90 -13.65 -14.52
CA ALA A 70 -2.20 -14.46 -15.52
C ALA A 70 -0.67 -14.40 -15.34
N ASN A 71 -0.12 -13.22 -15.05
CA ASN A 71 1.31 -13.05 -14.77
C ASN A 71 1.78 -13.73 -13.48
N LYS A 72 0.94 -13.80 -12.45
CA LYS A 72 1.27 -14.50 -11.20
C LYS A 72 1.22 -16.02 -11.39
N LEU A 73 0.20 -16.50 -12.09
CA LEU A 73 0.04 -17.93 -12.39
C LEU A 73 1.14 -18.47 -13.31
N SER A 74 1.60 -17.67 -14.29
CA SER A 74 2.71 -18.07 -15.15
C SER A 74 4.05 -18.20 -14.38
N LYS A 75 4.23 -17.40 -13.32
CA LYS A 75 5.41 -17.44 -12.45
C LYS A 75 5.32 -18.50 -11.35
N ASN A 76 4.12 -18.81 -10.88
CA ASN A 76 3.87 -19.80 -9.85
C ASN A 76 2.50 -20.49 -10.06
N PRO A 77 2.47 -21.63 -10.78
CA PRO A 77 1.25 -22.36 -11.06
C PRO A 77 0.56 -22.94 -9.80
N ASP A 78 1.32 -23.15 -8.72
CA ASP A 78 0.84 -23.78 -7.47
C ASP A 78 -0.10 -22.87 -6.67
N LEU A 79 -0.32 -21.64 -7.11
CA LEU A 79 -1.26 -20.69 -6.49
C LEU A 79 -2.74 -21.11 -6.60
N ILE A 80 -3.07 -22.14 -7.38
CA ILE A 80 -4.44 -22.67 -7.58
C ILE A 80 -4.60 -24.10 -7.00
N LEU A 81 -3.72 -24.54 -6.10
CA LEU A 81 -3.84 -25.84 -5.44
C LEU A 81 -4.86 -25.83 -4.29
#